data_AF-A0AA40EVG5-F1
#
_entry.id   AF-A0AA40EVG5-F1
#
_cell.length_a   1.000
_cell.length_b   1.000
_cell.length_c   1.000
_cell.angle_alpha   90.00
_cell.angle_beta   90.00
_cell.angle_gamma   90.00
#
_symmetry.space_group_name_H-M   'P 1'
#
loop_
_entity.id
_entity.type
_entity.pdbx_description
1 polymer ?
#
loop_
_entity_poly.entity_id
_entity_poly.type
_entity_poly.pdbx_seq_one_letter_code
_entity_poly.pdbx_strand_id
1 'polypeptide(L)'
;MDDTPTQINLLTLNVWGLKYISKLRRQRLEEIGRQLAAADPQPHIVALQECFTEEDYRSIRRETRFMLPYGKYYCSGSFGGGLAILSRWPIEESTVFRYSLNGRPTAFFRGDWYVGKGVACAKIRYGPGPKHIVEVFNTHTHSPYESGPNDSYLCHRTSQAWEMAKLLRGAAERGHLVVALGDFNMLPLSLQHRIITAHSPVRDVWRVLHPESSVGPADHPAEQARRRPIPTAEFNIIENGAASDGPYNTWRWTKQQQKLLGPGKPEVTVAPDTIDRRGKRIDFVFASTGDISVLGGGWAPTRASVGMMMRHPQLGCSLSDHFAVEATLEFHPLSAPSSSSDNPQPHHLHPAKTTATATATPYDTGALKPRGPSKQSSLLSNPKFRPDSETIAHDVFLRAPAGATPGGGGTEDDGETFDARTMSTHIPAQALDNGTFLHIAPQRSPTPSEAGFGSHDHLDDDLSQKKEFAAQANLGDEQTALPGTVYDDVLAVLERYVRREEGQRKWRGRHFFASVAGTVACLVGVFWSPHNYVAFILMLVSSLGLVAGTIDGLLALLFFNSELRALREFEWEVRNAKGGRDDMDDDQRAW
;
A
#
# COMPACT_ATOMS: atom_id res chain seq x y z
N MET A 1 -26.68 12.54 -5.43
CA MET A 1 -25.75 12.69 -4.31
C MET A 1 -25.41 11.28 -3.91
N ASP A 2 -24.17 10.87 -4.05
CA ASP A 2 -23.82 9.47 -3.90
C ASP A 2 -23.89 9.10 -2.41
N ASP A 3 -24.63 8.04 -2.12
CA ASP A 3 -24.71 7.47 -0.77
C ASP A 3 -23.33 6.98 -0.32
N THR A 4 -23.16 6.84 1.00
CA THR A 4 -21.92 6.31 1.54
C THR A 4 -21.78 4.84 1.11
N PRO A 5 -20.67 4.42 0.48
CA PRO A 5 -20.49 3.05 0.03
C PRO A 5 -20.56 2.07 1.21
N THR A 6 -21.22 0.94 1.00
CA THR A 6 -21.14 -0.22 1.90
C THR A 6 -19.88 -1.04 1.66
N GLN A 7 -19.27 -0.95 0.47
CA GLN A 7 -18.05 -1.67 0.10
C GLN A 7 -17.02 -0.78 -0.63
N ILE A 8 -15.74 -1.00 -0.32
CA ILE A 8 -14.59 -0.37 -0.99
C ILE A 8 -13.73 -1.47 -1.63
N ASN A 9 -13.73 -1.52 -2.96
CA ASN A 9 -12.86 -2.39 -3.75
C ASN A 9 -11.50 -1.71 -3.98
N LEU A 10 -10.44 -2.42 -3.65
CA LEU A 10 -9.04 -1.98 -3.69
C LEU A 10 -8.26 -2.89 -4.65
N LEU A 11 -7.37 -2.31 -5.44
CA LEU A 11 -6.45 -3.07 -6.30
C LEU A 11 -5.05 -2.43 -6.26
N THR A 12 -4.01 -3.25 -6.08
CA THR A 12 -2.61 -2.83 -6.31
C THR A 12 -1.95 -3.66 -7.40
N LEU A 13 -1.08 -3.04 -8.19
CA LEU A 13 -0.32 -3.70 -9.24
C LEU A 13 1.00 -2.97 -9.54
N ASN A 14 2.11 -3.68 -9.40
CA ASN A 14 3.35 -3.32 -10.09
C ASN A 14 3.16 -3.60 -11.58
N VAL A 15 3.14 -2.56 -12.43
CA VAL A 15 2.85 -2.69 -13.88
C VAL A 15 4.07 -3.06 -14.72
N TRP A 16 5.25 -3.13 -14.11
CA TRP A 16 6.53 -3.38 -14.77
C TRP A 16 6.75 -2.46 -15.98
N GLY A 17 6.69 -1.14 -15.74
CA GLY A 17 6.71 -0.08 -16.75
C GLY A 17 8.08 0.59 -16.97
N LEU A 18 9.18 -0.09 -16.69
CA LEU A 18 10.54 0.45 -16.87
C LEU A 18 10.80 0.86 -18.33
N LYS A 19 11.12 2.15 -18.54
CA LYS A 19 11.45 2.69 -19.86
C LYS A 19 12.72 2.01 -20.39
N TYR A 20 12.68 1.56 -21.65
CA TYR A 20 13.74 0.81 -22.35
C TYR A 20 14.08 -0.61 -21.84
N ILE A 21 13.68 -0.99 -20.62
CA ILE A 21 13.95 -2.32 -20.06
C ILE A 21 12.75 -3.26 -20.27
N SER A 22 11.54 -2.79 -19.93
CA SER A 22 10.34 -3.62 -19.95
C SER A 22 9.90 -3.98 -21.37
N LYS A 23 9.77 -5.29 -21.63
CA LYS A 23 9.33 -5.80 -22.93
C LYS A 23 7.85 -5.49 -23.18
N LEU A 24 7.53 -5.18 -24.44
CA LEU A 24 6.16 -4.96 -24.94
C LEU A 24 5.36 -3.94 -24.09
N ARG A 25 6.07 -2.96 -23.50
CA ARG A 25 5.56 -2.06 -22.46
C ARG A 25 4.26 -1.35 -22.86
N ARG A 26 4.26 -0.65 -24.00
CA ARG A 26 3.11 0.14 -24.45
C ARG A 26 1.85 -0.71 -24.61
N GLN A 27 1.97 -1.86 -25.27
CA GLN A 27 0.86 -2.80 -25.46
C GLN A 27 0.33 -3.34 -24.14
N ARG A 28 1.23 -3.79 -23.24
CA ARG A 28 0.83 -4.29 -21.91
C ARG A 28 0.15 -3.24 -21.06
N LEU A 29 0.70 -2.03 -20.98
CA LEU A 29 0.17 -0.99 -20.09
C LEU A 29 -1.12 -0.36 -20.64
N GLU A 30 -1.33 -0.35 -21.95
CA GLU A 30 -2.65 -0.08 -22.54
C GLU A 30 -3.67 -1.18 -22.17
N GLU A 31 -3.29 -2.45 -22.29
CA GLU A 31 -4.16 -3.58 -21.94
C GLU A 31 -4.47 -3.63 -20.43
N ILE A 32 -3.52 -3.30 -19.55
CA ILE A 32 -3.78 -3.09 -18.10
C ILE A 32 -4.90 -2.07 -17.91
N GLY A 33 -4.89 -0.96 -18.66
CA GLY A 33 -5.96 0.03 -18.61
C GLY A 33 -7.33 -0.55 -18.96
N ARG A 34 -7.40 -1.38 -20.01
CA ARG A 34 -8.64 -2.06 -20.43
C ARG A 34 -9.12 -3.08 -19.40
N GLN A 35 -8.22 -3.89 -18.85
CA GLN A 35 -8.56 -4.88 -17.82
C GLN A 35 -9.01 -4.23 -16.51
N LEU A 36 -8.43 -3.08 -16.12
CA LEU A 36 -8.94 -2.29 -14.99
C LEU A 36 -10.34 -1.72 -15.27
N ALA A 37 -10.61 -1.29 -16.50
CA ALA A 37 -11.92 -0.77 -16.90
C ALA A 37 -13.02 -1.85 -16.96
N ALA A 38 -12.64 -3.09 -17.26
CA ALA A 38 -13.52 -4.26 -17.38
C ALA A 38 -13.54 -5.18 -16.14
N ALA A 39 -12.87 -4.80 -15.06
CA ALA A 39 -12.77 -5.62 -13.85
C ALA A 39 -14.11 -5.76 -13.12
N ASP A 40 -14.38 -6.97 -12.63
CA ASP A 40 -15.56 -7.31 -11.83
C ASP A 40 -15.11 -8.12 -10.58
N PRO A 41 -15.35 -7.64 -9.34
CA PRO A 41 -15.99 -6.36 -9.01
C PRO A 41 -15.11 -5.16 -9.39
N GLN A 42 -15.75 -4.08 -9.83
CA GLN A 42 -15.05 -2.89 -10.29
C GLN A 42 -14.26 -2.22 -9.14
N PRO A 43 -12.94 -1.97 -9.28
CA PRO A 43 -12.15 -1.32 -8.23
C PRO A 43 -12.57 0.14 -8.02
N HIS A 44 -12.61 0.57 -6.76
CA HIS A 44 -12.90 1.95 -6.38
C HIS A 44 -11.61 2.77 -6.20
N ILE A 45 -10.53 2.12 -5.77
CA ILE A 45 -9.19 2.73 -5.62
C ILE A 45 -8.17 1.77 -6.23
N VAL A 46 -7.30 2.29 -7.10
CA VAL A 46 -6.20 1.54 -7.72
C VAL A 46 -4.87 2.21 -7.41
N ALA A 47 -3.91 1.45 -6.92
CA ALA A 47 -2.52 1.85 -6.76
C ALA A 47 -1.63 1.15 -7.77
N LEU A 48 -0.82 1.92 -8.51
CA LEU A 48 0.11 1.38 -9.49
C LEU A 48 1.55 1.68 -9.07
N GLN A 49 2.43 0.69 -9.24
CA GLN A 49 3.88 0.79 -9.05
C GLN A 49 4.60 0.54 -10.38
N GLU A 50 5.82 1.06 -10.53
CA GLU A 50 6.60 1.05 -11.79
C GLU A 50 5.92 1.69 -13.01
N CYS A 51 4.91 2.53 -12.82
CA CYS A 51 4.36 3.39 -13.87
C CYS A 51 5.32 4.57 -14.10
N PHE A 52 6.46 4.33 -14.74
CA PHE A 52 7.58 5.30 -14.81
C PHE A 52 7.42 6.42 -15.85
N THR A 53 6.47 6.33 -16.78
CA THR A 53 6.29 7.34 -17.81
C THR A 53 4.88 7.91 -17.81
N GLU A 54 4.80 9.23 -18.04
CA GLU A 54 3.52 9.92 -18.17
C GLU A 54 2.72 9.43 -19.39
N GLU A 55 3.40 8.97 -20.44
CA GLU A 55 2.79 8.31 -21.61
C GLU A 55 1.98 7.08 -21.19
N ASP A 56 2.60 6.17 -20.42
CA ASP A 56 1.94 4.94 -19.99
C ASP A 56 0.84 5.24 -18.97
N TYR A 57 1.06 6.17 -18.02
CA TYR A 57 0.03 6.65 -17.09
C TYR A 57 -1.18 7.24 -17.82
N ARG A 58 -0.96 8.12 -18.80
CA ARG A 58 -2.03 8.70 -19.64
C ARG A 58 -2.77 7.64 -20.44
N SER A 59 -2.10 6.54 -20.83
CA SER A 59 -2.75 5.42 -21.51
C SER A 59 -3.74 4.70 -20.57
N ILE A 60 -3.29 4.29 -19.38
CA ILE A 60 -4.15 3.66 -18.37
C ILE A 60 -5.31 4.60 -17.98
N ARG A 61 -5.00 5.88 -17.72
CA ARG A 61 -5.99 6.93 -17.41
C ARG A 61 -7.05 7.09 -18.48
N ARG A 62 -6.73 6.87 -19.75
CA ARG A 62 -7.71 6.95 -20.83
C ARG A 62 -8.75 5.87 -20.61
N GLU A 63 -8.35 4.61 -20.51
CA GLU A 63 -9.27 3.49 -20.42
C GLU A 63 -10.11 3.53 -19.12
N THR A 64 -9.51 3.87 -17.97
CA THR A 64 -10.23 3.90 -16.68
C THR A 64 -11.08 5.15 -16.43
N ARG A 65 -11.07 6.15 -17.33
CA ARG A 65 -11.59 7.53 -17.06
C ARG A 65 -13.04 7.62 -16.59
N PHE A 66 -13.89 6.68 -16.97
CA PHE A 66 -15.32 6.71 -16.66
C PHE A 66 -15.65 6.13 -15.28
N MET A 67 -14.87 5.17 -14.79
CA MET A 67 -15.05 4.53 -13.48
C MET A 67 -14.13 5.07 -12.39
N LEU A 68 -12.93 5.51 -12.77
CA LEU A 68 -11.94 6.16 -11.90
C LEU A 68 -11.67 7.56 -12.47
N PRO A 69 -12.62 8.50 -12.40
CA PRO A 69 -12.45 9.84 -12.99
C PRO A 69 -11.31 10.63 -12.32
N TYR A 70 -10.95 10.33 -11.07
CA TYR A 70 -9.86 10.99 -10.36
C TYR A 70 -8.57 10.17 -10.48
N GLY A 71 -7.44 10.85 -10.69
CA GLY A 71 -6.16 10.18 -10.83
C GLY A 71 -4.99 11.12 -10.62
N LYS A 72 -3.98 10.62 -9.89
CA LYS A 72 -2.77 11.35 -9.54
C LYS A 72 -1.53 10.54 -9.93
N TYR A 73 -0.71 11.14 -10.78
CA TYR A 73 0.66 10.70 -11.06
C TYR A 73 1.62 11.39 -10.09
N TYR A 74 2.60 10.64 -9.57
CA TYR A 74 3.55 11.12 -8.56
C TYR A 74 4.97 11.21 -9.12
N CYS A 75 5.49 12.44 -9.17
CA CYS A 75 6.86 12.72 -9.59
C CYS A 75 7.78 12.73 -8.36
N SER A 76 8.78 11.84 -8.32
CA SER A 76 9.85 11.83 -7.32
C SER A 76 11.18 11.41 -7.98
N GLY A 77 12.30 11.75 -7.33
CA GLY A 77 13.63 11.48 -7.86
C GLY A 77 13.94 12.15 -9.20
N SER A 78 14.97 11.65 -9.88
CA SER A 78 15.38 12.07 -11.22
C SER A 78 14.74 11.25 -12.33
N PHE A 79 14.29 10.01 -12.04
CA PHE A 79 13.68 9.11 -13.01
C PHE A 79 12.16 8.87 -12.81
N GLY A 80 11.55 9.54 -11.83
CA GLY A 80 10.15 9.32 -11.45
C GLY A 80 10.01 8.15 -10.47
N GLY A 81 9.16 8.28 -9.45
CA GLY A 81 8.93 7.24 -8.44
C GLY A 81 8.16 6.01 -8.95
N GLY A 82 7.57 6.10 -10.14
CA GLY A 82 6.75 5.03 -10.72
C GLY A 82 5.38 4.85 -10.07
N LEU A 83 4.92 5.79 -9.24
CA LEU A 83 3.69 5.66 -8.46
C LEU A 83 2.53 6.44 -9.08
N ALA A 84 1.35 5.80 -9.11
CA ALA A 84 0.09 6.45 -9.43
C ALA A 84 -1.05 5.97 -8.51
N ILE A 85 -2.01 6.83 -8.21
CA ILE A 85 -3.27 6.48 -7.55
C ILE A 85 -4.42 6.88 -8.47
N LEU A 86 -5.36 5.97 -8.71
CA LEU A 86 -6.60 6.21 -9.44
C LEU A 86 -7.77 5.98 -8.46
N SER A 87 -8.85 6.76 -8.60
CA SER A 87 -9.95 6.76 -7.64
C SER A 87 -11.30 7.05 -8.30
N ARG A 88 -12.33 6.35 -7.85
CA ARG A 88 -13.75 6.62 -8.12
C ARG A 88 -14.18 7.97 -7.56
N TRP A 89 -13.59 8.35 -6.42
CA TRP A 89 -13.96 9.53 -5.63
C TRP A 89 -12.90 10.65 -5.65
N PRO A 90 -13.27 11.91 -5.35
CA PRO A 90 -12.35 13.04 -5.35
C PRO A 90 -11.13 12.84 -4.44
N ILE A 91 -9.95 13.12 -4.99
CA ILE A 91 -8.70 13.29 -4.23
C ILE A 91 -8.67 14.75 -3.76
N GLU A 92 -8.85 14.99 -2.45
CA GLU A 92 -8.87 16.33 -1.86
C GLU A 92 -7.45 16.87 -1.63
N GLU A 93 -6.56 16.03 -1.13
CA GLU A 93 -5.17 16.36 -0.83
C GLU A 93 -4.27 15.23 -1.33
N SER A 94 -3.05 15.58 -1.76
CA SER A 94 -2.08 14.61 -2.24
C SER A 94 -0.65 15.10 -2.03
N THR A 95 0.23 14.20 -1.59
CA THR A 95 1.65 14.48 -1.39
C THR A 95 2.50 13.24 -1.71
N VAL A 96 3.80 13.43 -1.95
CA VAL A 96 4.77 12.34 -2.02
C VAL A 96 5.79 12.49 -0.88
N PHE A 97 5.77 11.54 0.04
CA PHE A 97 6.79 11.42 1.07
C PHE A 97 7.96 10.60 0.49
N ARG A 98 9.14 11.21 0.30
CA ARG A 98 10.33 10.47 -0.13
C ARG A 98 11.02 9.86 1.08
N TYR A 99 11.36 8.58 0.99
CA TYR A 99 12.09 7.90 2.06
C TYR A 99 13.48 8.50 2.29
N SER A 100 13.88 8.56 3.55
CA SER A 100 15.17 9.12 3.97
C SER A 100 16.35 8.27 3.51
N LEU A 101 16.19 6.93 3.54
CA LEU A 101 17.16 5.96 3.04
C LEU A 101 16.66 5.34 1.73
N ASN A 102 17.41 5.50 0.64
CA ASN A 102 16.88 5.26 -0.71
C ASN A 102 17.88 4.56 -1.67
N GLY A 103 18.79 3.75 -1.14
CA GLY A 103 19.83 3.07 -1.90
C GLY A 103 21.09 3.93 -2.02
N ARG A 104 21.96 3.62 -3.00
CA ARG A 104 23.30 4.22 -3.12
C ARG A 104 23.53 4.81 -4.52
N PRO A 105 24.08 6.03 -4.66
CA PRO A 105 24.36 6.65 -5.97
C PRO A 105 25.40 5.86 -6.78
N THR A 106 26.34 5.17 -6.11
CA THR A 106 27.33 4.32 -6.79
C THR A 106 26.75 3.04 -7.37
N ALA A 107 25.55 2.63 -6.94
CA ALA A 107 24.87 1.42 -7.41
C ALA A 107 24.00 1.74 -8.64
N PHE A 108 24.58 2.40 -9.65
CA PHE A 108 23.82 3.00 -10.74
C PHE A 108 23.02 2.00 -11.59
N PHE A 109 23.48 0.74 -11.64
CA PHE A 109 22.81 -0.39 -12.28
C PHE A 109 21.62 -0.95 -11.48
N ARG A 110 21.40 -0.50 -10.23
CA ARG A 110 20.23 -0.84 -9.40
C ARG A 110 19.12 0.22 -9.49
N GLY A 111 19.45 1.49 -9.72
CA GLY A 111 18.48 2.53 -10.10
C GLY A 111 17.65 3.17 -8.97
N ASP A 112 17.36 2.46 -7.88
CA ASP A 112 16.48 2.91 -6.77
C ASP A 112 16.82 4.32 -6.22
N TRP A 113 18.11 4.66 -6.11
CA TRP A 113 18.55 5.99 -5.65
C TRP A 113 18.12 7.14 -6.58
N TYR A 114 18.13 6.92 -7.90
CA TYR A 114 17.70 7.90 -8.89
C TYR A 114 16.18 7.95 -9.07
N VAL A 115 15.49 6.82 -8.85
CA VAL A 115 14.02 6.75 -8.77
C VAL A 115 13.52 7.54 -7.56
N GLY A 116 14.24 7.49 -6.43
CA GLY A 116 13.88 8.22 -5.23
C GLY A 116 12.55 7.73 -4.66
N LYS A 117 12.54 6.46 -4.24
CA LYS A 117 11.35 5.75 -3.76
C LYS A 117 10.72 6.45 -2.54
N GLY A 118 9.45 6.16 -2.31
CA GLY A 118 8.64 6.88 -1.32
C GLY A 118 7.23 6.34 -1.20
N VAL A 119 6.39 7.14 -0.55
CA VAL A 119 4.96 6.91 -0.38
C VAL A 119 4.18 8.01 -1.07
N ALA A 120 3.37 7.62 -2.05
CA ALA A 120 2.35 8.45 -2.67
C ALA A 120 1.11 8.45 -1.77
N CYS A 121 0.79 9.59 -1.18
CA CYS A 121 -0.30 9.76 -0.23
C CYS A 121 -1.46 10.50 -0.92
N ALA A 122 -2.69 9.99 -0.79
CA ALA A 122 -3.91 10.63 -1.27
C ALA A 122 -5.01 10.59 -0.21
N LYS A 123 -5.61 11.74 0.10
CA LYS A 123 -6.80 11.87 0.95
C LYS A 123 -8.02 11.90 0.04
N ILE A 124 -8.93 10.93 0.20
CA ILE A 124 -10.02 10.66 -0.75
C ILE A 124 -11.37 10.71 -0.02
N ARG A 125 -12.31 11.49 -0.55
CA ARG A 125 -13.66 11.71 0.02
C ARG A 125 -14.65 10.68 -0.52
N TYR A 126 -14.84 9.56 0.17
CA TYR A 126 -15.69 8.46 -0.31
C TYR A 126 -17.20 8.65 -0.03
N GLY A 127 -17.59 9.66 0.75
CA GLY A 127 -18.99 9.96 1.05
C GLY A 127 -19.18 11.40 1.55
N PRO A 128 -20.43 11.83 1.82
CA PRO A 128 -20.76 13.23 2.13
C PRO A 128 -20.31 13.70 3.52
N GLY A 129 -20.01 12.79 4.45
CA GLY A 129 -19.63 13.14 5.82
C GLY A 129 -18.23 13.76 5.91
N PRO A 130 -17.98 14.71 6.85
CA PRO A 130 -16.68 15.36 7.04
C PRO A 130 -15.57 14.36 7.43
N LYS A 131 -15.94 13.17 7.92
CA LYS A 131 -15.05 12.06 8.30
C LYS A 131 -15.11 10.86 7.35
N HIS A 132 -15.87 10.93 6.25
CA HIS A 132 -15.90 9.88 5.20
C HIS A 132 -14.67 10.03 4.30
N ILE A 133 -13.49 9.89 4.91
CA ILE A 133 -12.17 9.99 4.30
C ILE A 133 -11.49 8.63 4.35
N VAL A 134 -10.99 8.21 3.20
CA VAL A 134 -9.96 7.18 3.11
C VAL A 134 -8.63 7.85 2.76
N GLU A 135 -7.61 7.63 3.58
CA GLU A 135 -6.25 8.08 3.30
C GLU A 135 -5.43 6.91 2.77
N VAL A 136 -5.01 7.04 1.52
CA VAL A 136 -4.43 5.97 0.69
C VAL A 136 -2.95 6.19 0.53
N PHE A 137 -2.17 5.17 0.88
CA PHE A 137 -0.71 5.16 0.85
C PHE A 137 -0.23 4.13 -0.17
N ASN A 138 0.10 4.58 -1.38
CA ASN A 138 0.74 3.75 -2.40
C ASN A 138 2.26 3.79 -2.21
N THR A 139 2.94 2.65 -2.14
CA THR A 139 4.41 2.60 -2.13
C THR A 139 4.98 1.53 -3.06
N HIS A 140 6.23 1.77 -3.47
CA HIS A 140 7.15 0.75 -3.91
C HIS A 140 8.41 0.95 -3.05
N THR A 141 8.73 0.01 -2.16
CA THR A 141 9.92 0.11 -1.28
C THR A 141 11.20 -0.30 -2.04
N HIS A 142 12.35 -0.20 -1.38
CA HIS A 142 13.65 -0.55 -1.98
C HIS A 142 13.68 -2.03 -2.38
N SER A 143 14.14 -2.36 -3.58
CA SER A 143 14.12 -3.74 -4.07
C SER A 143 15.20 -4.63 -3.38
N PRO A 144 14.95 -5.93 -3.14
CA PRO A 144 15.87 -6.83 -2.45
C PRO A 144 16.89 -7.42 -3.43
N TYR A 145 17.87 -6.61 -3.84
CA TYR A 145 18.92 -7.02 -4.79
C TYR A 145 19.91 -8.06 -4.23
N GLU A 146 19.84 -8.35 -2.94
CA GLU A 146 20.75 -9.21 -2.17
C GLU A 146 19.90 -10.10 -1.26
N SER A 147 20.27 -11.37 -1.12
CA SER A 147 19.55 -12.35 -0.31
C SER A 147 20.47 -12.98 0.75
N GLY A 148 19.86 -13.56 1.79
CA GLY A 148 20.60 -14.14 2.92
C GLY A 148 21.08 -13.11 3.95
N PRO A 149 21.97 -13.49 4.89
CA PRO A 149 22.32 -12.69 6.07
C PRO A 149 23.15 -11.42 5.78
N ASN A 150 23.49 -11.20 4.50
CA ASN A 150 24.36 -10.13 4.03
C ASN A 150 23.61 -9.08 3.18
N ASP A 151 22.27 -9.09 3.15
CA ASP A 151 21.49 -8.07 2.43
C ASP A 151 21.78 -6.67 2.97
N SER A 152 22.59 -5.91 2.22
CA SER A 152 23.03 -4.58 2.62
C SER A 152 21.97 -3.50 2.40
N TYR A 153 20.78 -3.86 1.87
CA TYR A 153 19.61 -3.00 1.77
C TYR A 153 18.52 -3.30 2.80
N LEU A 154 18.72 -4.29 3.67
CA LEU A 154 17.79 -4.59 4.76
C LEU A 154 17.52 -3.35 5.63
N CYS A 155 18.56 -2.57 5.95
CA CYS A 155 18.43 -1.31 6.69
C CYS A 155 17.55 -0.27 5.97
N HIS A 156 17.63 -0.18 4.64
CA HIS A 156 16.77 0.71 3.87
C HIS A 156 15.31 0.29 3.99
N ARG A 157 14.98 -0.97 3.66
CA ARG A 157 13.59 -1.46 3.76
C ARG A 157 13.02 -1.37 5.19
N THR A 158 13.88 -1.49 6.21
CA THR A 158 13.49 -1.36 7.62
C THR A 158 13.17 0.09 8.00
N SER A 159 14.00 1.06 7.62
CA SER A 159 13.69 2.50 7.74
C SER A 159 12.41 2.87 6.98
N GLN A 160 12.23 2.35 5.77
CA GLN A 160 11.07 2.64 4.93
C GLN A 160 9.76 2.11 5.55
N ALA A 161 9.79 0.90 6.13
CA ALA A 161 8.67 0.34 6.87
C ALA A 161 8.31 1.17 8.11
N TRP A 162 9.32 1.72 8.79
CA TRP A 162 9.16 2.60 9.94
C TRP A 162 8.58 3.98 9.57
N GLU A 163 9.13 4.61 8.53
CA GLU A 163 8.61 5.85 7.93
C GLU A 163 7.15 5.67 7.47
N MET A 164 6.83 4.56 6.83
CA MET A 164 5.45 4.18 6.47
C MET A 164 4.56 4.08 7.72
N ALA A 165 4.96 3.32 8.74
CA ALA A 165 4.15 3.12 9.95
C ALA A 165 3.80 4.46 10.66
N LYS A 166 4.72 5.44 10.67
CA LYS A 166 4.45 6.79 11.17
C LYS A 166 3.35 7.50 10.37
N LEU A 167 3.38 7.42 9.03
CA LEU A 167 2.35 8.01 8.16
C LEU A 167 0.97 7.36 8.39
N LEU A 168 0.93 6.03 8.47
CA LEU A 168 -0.31 5.27 8.67
C LEU A 168 -0.94 5.55 10.04
N ARG A 169 -0.15 5.56 11.12
CA ARG A 169 -0.61 5.97 12.46
C ARG A 169 -1.14 7.40 12.45
N GLY A 170 -0.39 8.36 11.89
CA GLY A 170 -0.83 9.76 11.86
C GLY A 170 -2.14 9.97 11.09
N ALA A 171 -2.43 9.15 10.08
CA ALA A 171 -3.73 9.16 9.38
C ALA A 171 -4.86 8.57 10.23
N ALA A 172 -4.60 7.49 10.96
CA ALA A 172 -5.58 6.90 11.88
C ALA A 172 -5.90 7.85 13.06
N GLU A 173 -4.91 8.55 13.60
CA GLU A 173 -5.07 9.59 14.64
C GLU A 173 -5.96 10.77 14.19
N ARG A 174 -6.10 11.00 12.87
CA ARG A 174 -7.06 11.96 12.31
C ARG A 174 -8.50 11.42 12.21
N GLY A 175 -8.72 10.15 12.54
CA GLY A 175 -9.98 9.43 12.38
C GLY A 175 -10.31 9.12 10.91
N HIS A 176 -9.30 8.92 10.06
CA HIS A 176 -9.48 8.50 8.67
C HIS A 176 -9.50 6.96 8.57
N LEU A 177 -10.19 6.42 7.56
CA LEU A 177 -9.94 5.05 7.11
C LEU A 177 -8.55 5.01 6.47
N VAL A 178 -7.63 4.23 7.01
CA VAL A 178 -6.27 4.09 6.48
C VAL A 178 -6.17 2.86 5.59
N VAL A 179 -5.67 3.04 4.37
CA VAL A 179 -5.33 1.94 3.46
C VAL A 179 -3.91 2.14 2.92
N ALA A 180 -3.04 1.15 3.11
CA ALA A 180 -1.71 1.13 2.49
C ALA A 180 -1.62 -0.04 1.52
N LEU A 181 -1.19 0.20 0.28
CA LEU A 181 -1.16 -0.84 -0.75
C LEU A 181 0.00 -0.63 -1.72
N GLY A 182 0.60 -1.70 -2.22
CA GLY A 182 1.77 -1.58 -3.10
C GLY A 182 2.70 -2.77 -3.09
N ASP A 183 3.84 -2.61 -3.76
CA ASP A 183 4.96 -3.54 -3.74
C ASP A 183 5.88 -3.17 -2.57
N PHE A 184 5.73 -3.89 -1.46
CA PHE A 184 6.50 -3.64 -0.25
C PHE A 184 7.84 -4.38 -0.24
N ASN A 185 8.19 -5.15 -1.27
CA ASN A 185 9.47 -5.86 -1.42
C ASN A 185 9.92 -6.60 -0.12
N MET A 186 8.94 -7.12 0.61
CA MET A 186 9.08 -7.78 1.91
C MET A 186 8.21 -9.04 1.96
N LEU A 187 8.51 -9.96 2.87
CA LEU A 187 7.70 -11.17 3.05
C LEU A 187 6.72 -11.01 4.23
N PRO A 188 5.61 -11.77 4.26
CA PRO A 188 4.72 -11.78 5.42
C PRO A 188 5.47 -12.21 6.68
N LEU A 189 5.18 -11.56 7.83
CA LEU A 189 5.90 -11.75 9.11
C LEU A 189 7.41 -11.43 9.11
N SER A 190 7.97 -10.88 8.03
CA SER A 190 9.31 -10.28 8.06
C SER A 190 9.39 -9.09 9.05
N LEU A 191 10.61 -8.67 9.40
CA LEU A 191 10.85 -7.54 10.30
C LEU A 191 10.08 -6.27 9.87
N GLN A 192 10.08 -5.97 8.57
CA GLN A 192 9.38 -4.84 7.96
C GLN A 192 7.86 -4.95 8.12
N HIS A 193 7.30 -6.14 7.86
CA HIS A 193 5.87 -6.42 7.99
C HIS A 193 5.39 -6.26 9.44
N ARG A 194 6.20 -6.73 10.39
CA ARG A 194 5.95 -6.58 11.84
C ARG A 194 6.02 -5.13 12.30
N ILE A 195 6.98 -4.35 11.79
CA ILE A 195 7.05 -2.90 12.06
C ILE A 195 5.76 -2.21 11.61
N ILE A 196 5.29 -2.46 10.40
CA ILE A 196 4.07 -1.82 9.87
C ILE A 196 2.85 -2.20 10.72
N THR A 197 2.64 -3.50 11.00
CA THR A 197 1.43 -4.00 11.67
C THR A 197 1.39 -3.76 13.19
N ALA A 198 2.54 -3.53 13.82
CA ALA A 198 2.63 -3.17 15.25
C ALA A 198 2.70 -1.65 15.50
N HIS A 199 3.34 -0.88 14.60
CA HIS A 199 3.41 0.58 14.72
C HIS A 199 2.36 1.33 13.90
N SER A 200 1.31 0.68 13.39
CA SER A 200 0.15 1.40 12.86
C SER A 200 -1.12 0.53 12.96
N PRO A 201 -2.31 1.12 13.18
CA PRO A 201 -3.56 0.39 13.43
C PRO A 201 -4.15 -0.17 12.12
N VAL A 202 -3.32 -0.90 11.37
CA VAL A 202 -3.66 -1.57 10.13
C VAL A 202 -3.36 -3.07 10.25
N ARG A 203 -4.09 -3.88 9.49
CA ARG A 203 -3.90 -5.33 9.39
C ARG A 203 -3.62 -5.71 7.94
N ASP A 204 -2.77 -6.71 7.73
CA ASP A 204 -2.50 -7.32 6.42
C ASP A 204 -3.75 -8.05 5.95
N VAL A 205 -4.49 -7.47 5.01
CA VAL A 205 -5.83 -7.93 4.58
C VAL A 205 -5.81 -9.41 4.18
N TRP A 206 -4.75 -9.86 3.49
CA TRP A 206 -4.63 -11.25 3.10
C TRP A 206 -4.52 -12.19 4.31
N ARG A 207 -3.81 -11.80 5.37
CA ARG A 207 -3.65 -12.62 6.58
C ARG A 207 -4.81 -12.55 7.56
N VAL A 208 -5.74 -11.62 7.36
CA VAL A 208 -7.03 -11.66 8.05
C VAL A 208 -7.82 -12.86 7.54
N LEU A 209 -7.89 -13.01 6.22
CA LEU A 209 -8.71 -14.02 5.55
C LEU A 209 -7.98 -15.38 5.42
N HIS A 210 -6.65 -15.36 5.28
CA HIS A 210 -5.80 -16.56 5.23
C HIS A 210 -4.68 -16.46 6.30
N PRO A 211 -4.97 -16.69 7.59
CA PRO A 211 -3.98 -16.57 8.67
C PRO A 211 -2.75 -17.45 8.48
N GLU A 212 -2.94 -18.64 7.90
CA GLU A 212 -1.90 -19.64 7.61
C GLU A 212 -1.26 -19.52 6.21
N SER A 213 -1.53 -18.44 5.47
CA SER A 213 -0.82 -18.13 4.22
C SER A 213 0.71 -18.09 4.42
N SER A 214 1.44 -18.44 3.36
CA SER A 214 2.91 -18.57 3.39
C SER A 214 3.65 -17.33 3.90
N VAL A 215 4.76 -17.57 4.62
CA VAL A 215 5.71 -16.53 5.06
C VAL A 215 6.92 -16.40 4.11
N GLY A 216 6.90 -17.06 2.95
CA GLY A 216 7.90 -16.88 1.89
C GLY A 216 7.87 -17.93 0.77
N PRO A 217 8.84 -17.87 -0.17
CA PRO A 217 9.15 -19.00 -1.05
C PRO A 217 9.37 -20.31 -0.26
N ALA A 218 9.16 -21.46 -0.88
CA ALA A 218 9.25 -22.77 -0.20
C ALA A 218 10.67 -23.12 0.29
N ASP A 219 11.70 -22.44 -0.22
CA ASP A 219 13.09 -22.53 0.24
C ASP A 219 13.50 -21.43 1.24
N HIS A 220 12.59 -20.51 1.60
CA HIS A 220 12.84 -19.49 2.60
C HIS A 220 12.92 -20.12 4.02
N PRO A 221 13.94 -19.80 4.85
CA PRO A 221 14.13 -20.47 6.14
C PRO A 221 12.92 -20.41 7.08
N ALA A 222 12.16 -19.31 7.07
CA ALA A 222 10.96 -19.18 7.90
C ALA A 222 9.80 -20.09 7.43
N GLU A 223 9.67 -20.35 6.13
CA GLU A 223 8.64 -21.25 5.59
C GLU A 223 9.07 -22.72 5.76
N GLN A 224 10.35 -23.03 5.53
CA GLN A 224 10.93 -24.34 5.84
C GLN A 224 10.74 -24.74 7.31
N ALA A 225 10.87 -23.78 8.24
CA ALA A 225 10.65 -24.00 9.67
C ALA A 225 9.19 -24.41 10.00
N ARG A 226 8.20 -24.00 9.20
CA ARG A 226 6.78 -24.40 9.36
C ARG A 226 6.51 -25.85 8.95
N ARG A 227 7.44 -26.49 8.21
CA ARG A 227 7.35 -27.88 7.72
C ARG A 227 6.05 -28.17 6.94
N ARG A 228 5.50 -27.14 6.27
CA ARG A 228 4.35 -27.27 5.36
C ARG A 228 4.78 -28.02 4.08
N PRO A 229 3.86 -28.71 3.37
CA PRO A 229 4.12 -29.23 2.03
C PRO A 229 4.53 -28.10 1.08
N ILE A 230 5.33 -28.43 0.06
CA ILE A 230 5.65 -27.46 -1.00
C ILE A 230 4.36 -27.18 -1.79
N PRO A 231 3.94 -25.92 -1.93
CA PRO A 231 2.65 -25.60 -2.53
C PRO A 231 2.63 -25.87 -4.03
N THR A 232 1.42 -26.11 -4.55
CA THR A 232 1.13 -26.10 -5.99
C THR A 232 0.94 -24.66 -6.47
N ALA A 233 0.95 -24.46 -7.79
CA ALA A 233 0.71 -23.17 -8.42
C ALA A 233 -0.64 -22.58 -8.00
N GLU A 234 -1.70 -23.39 -8.00
CA GLU A 234 -3.04 -22.98 -7.58
C GLU A 234 -3.11 -22.66 -6.08
N PHE A 235 -2.54 -23.50 -5.21
CA PHE A 235 -2.49 -23.23 -3.77
C PHE A 235 -1.72 -21.92 -3.47
N ASN A 236 -0.65 -21.65 -4.23
CA ASN A 236 0.09 -20.40 -4.10
C ASN A 236 -0.75 -19.17 -4.45
N ILE A 237 -1.65 -19.28 -5.43
CA ILE A 237 -2.55 -18.20 -5.85
C ILE A 237 -3.70 -18.01 -4.87
N ILE A 238 -4.38 -19.10 -4.49
CA ILE A 238 -5.62 -19.05 -3.69
C ILE A 238 -5.32 -18.80 -2.21
N GLU A 239 -4.39 -19.56 -1.60
CA GLU A 239 -4.16 -19.49 -0.16
C GLU A 239 -3.01 -18.54 0.20
N ASN A 240 -1.88 -18.62 -0.53
CA ASN A 240 -0.68 -17.86 -0.17
C ASN A 240 -0.65 -16.43 -0.73
N GLY A 241 -1.52 -16.09 -1.70
CA GLY A 241 -1.55 -14.79 -2.36
C GLY A 241 -0.27 -14.45 -3.14
N ALA A 242 0.36 -15.46 -3.74
CA ALA A 242 1.63 -15.34 -4.44
C ALA A 242 1.47 -14.61 -5.80
N ALA A 243 1.38 -13.29 -5.75
CA ALA A 243 1.26 -12.44 -6.94
C ALA A 243 2.53 -12.39 -7.82
N SER A 244 3.68 -12.85 -7.34
CA SER A 244 4.96 -12.79 -8.08
C SER A 244 5.72 -14.12 -8.09
N ASP A 245 6.66 -14.25 -9.03
CA ASP A 245 7.62 -15.37 -9.20
C ASP A 245 7.06 -16.78 -9.50
N GLY A 246 5.74 -17.00 -9.42
CA GLY A 246 5.09 -18.28 -9.70
C GLY A 246 4.96 -18.67 -11.19
N PRO A 247 4.64 -19.93 -11.50
CA PRO A 247 4.70 -20.50 -12.86
C PRO A 247 3.60 -20.04 -13.80
N TYR A 248 2.50 -19.47 -13.30
CA TYR A 248 1.50 -18.81 -14.16
C TYR A 248 2.06 -17.56 -14.84
N ASN A 249 3.07 -16.90 -14.26
CA ASN A 249 3.64 -15.70 -14.83
C ASN A 249 4.65 -16.05 -15.95
N THR A 250 4.29 -15.70 -17.19
CA THR A 250 5.07 -15.99 -18.39
C THR A 250 6.46 -15.33 -18.40
N TRP A 251 6.69 -14.28 -17.60
CA TRP A 251 8.02 -13.66 -17.46
C TRP A 251 8.99 -14.50 -16.63
N ARG A 252 8.49 -15.53 -15.92
CA ARG A 252 9.28 -16.53 -15.19
C ARG A 252 9.48 -17.84 -15.94
N TRP A 253 8.85 -17.98 -17.11
CA TRP A 253 9.03 -19.13 -18.00
C TRP A 253 10.44 -19.19 -18.60
N THR A 254 10.86 -20.39 -18.99
CA THR A 254 12.12 -20.60 -19.71
C THR A 254 12.12 -19.88 -21.06
N LYS A 255 13.31 -19.58 -21.59
CA LYS A 255 13.48 -19.01 -22.94
C LYS A 255 12.89 -19.90 -24.06
N GLN A 256 12.66 -21.19 -23.80
CA GLN A 256 12.00 -22.09 -24.76
C GLN A 256 10.48 -21.91 -24.71
N GLN A 257 9.88 -21.95 -23.52
CA GLN A 257 8.46 -21.67 -23.31
C GLN A 257 8.07 -20.26 -23.79
N GLN A 258 8.91 -19.23 -23.57
CA GLN A 258 8.64 -17.87 -24.07
C GLN A 258 8.60 -17.76 -25.61
N LYS A 259 9.14 -18.73 -26.37
CA LYS A 259 8.99 -18.79 -27.84
C LYS A 259 7.62 -19.30 -28.30
N LEU A 260 6.82 -19.82 -27.38
CA LEU A 260 5.43 -20.22 -27.60
C LEU A 260 4.46 -19.05 -27.40
N LEU A 261 4.95 -17.85 -27.08
CA LEU A 261 4.14 -16.63 -26.95
C LEU A 261 4.04 -15.88 -28.28
N GLY A 262 2.99 -15.08 -28.44
CA GLY A 262 2.75 -14.20 -29.57
C GLY A 262 1.56 -14.61 -30.46
N PRO A 263 1.23 -13.78 -31.47
CA PRO A 263 0.07 -13.99 -32.34
C PRO A 263 0.11 -15.35 -33.06
N GLY A 264 -1.03 -16.04 -33.11
CA GLY A 264 -1.18 -17.32 -33.81
C GLY A 264 -0.43 -18.49 -33.17
N LYS A 265 0.09 -18.35 -31.95
CA LYS A 265 0.63 -19.48 -31.17
C LYS A 265 -0.47 -20.19 -30.38
N PRO A 266 -0.36 -21.52 -30.15
CA PRO A 266 -1.30 -22.23 -29.30
C PRO A 266 -1.21 -21.73 -27.85
N GLU A 267 -2.33 -21.75 -27.15
CA GLU A 267 -2.34 -21.44 -25.73
C GLU A 267 -1.60 -22.53 -24.92
N VAL A 268 -0.66 -22.10 -24.08
CA VAL A 268 0.11 -22.98 -23.19
C VAL A 268 -0.51 -22.93 -21.80
N THR A 269 -1.24 -23.95 -21.37
CA THR A 269 -1.80 -24.01 -20.01
C THR A 269 -0.72 -24.40 -18.99
N VAL A 270 -0.91 -24.01 -17.73
CA VAL A 270 -0.11 -24.44 -16.58
C VAL A 270 -1.04 -25.23 -15.68
N ALA A 271 -0.72 -26.48 -15.39
CA ALA A 271 -1.59 -27.35 -14.60
C ALA A 271 -1.69 -26.85 -13.14
N PRO A 272 -2.87 -26.80 -12.51
CA PRO A 272 -3.06 -26.29 -11.14
C PRO A 272 -2.16 -26.95 -10.08
N ASP A 273 -1.88 -28.24 -10.25
CA ASP A 273 -1.03 -29.09 -9.41
C ASP A 273 0.47 -28.92 -9.65
N THR A 274 0.89 -28.08 -10.61
CA THR A 274 2.30 -27.77 -10.87
C THR A 274 2.99 -27.29 -9.59
N ILE A 275 4.01 -27.99 -9.12
CA ILE A 275 4.76 -27.60 -7.91
C ILE A 275 5.41 -26.23 -8.09
N ASP A 276 5.06 -25.29 -7.21
CA ASP A 276 5.62 -23.93 -7.21
C ASP A 276 6.43 -23.65 -5.94
N ARG A 277 7.75 -23.67 -6.09
CA ARG A 277 8.70 -23.35 -5.01
C ARG A 277 8.97 -21.85 -4.85
N ARG A 278 8.62 -21.02 -5.86
CA ARG A 278 9.13 -19.64 -6.00
C ARG A 278 8.06 -18.57 -5.81
N GLY A 279 6.79 -18.91 -6.01
CA GLY A 279 5.66 -18.02 -5.75
C GLY A 279 5.79 -17.33 -4.40
N LYS A 280 5.67 -16.00 -4.40
CA LYS A 280 5.83 -15.17 -3.21
C LYS A 280 4.90 -13.97 -3.24
N ARG A 281 4.44 -13.57 -2.04
CA ARG A 281 3.64 -12.38 -1.81
C ARG A 281 4.53 -11.25 -1.32
N ILE A 282 4.81 -10.29 -2.21
CA ILE A 282 5.53 -9.04 -1.92
C ILE A 282 4.67 -7.79 -2.13
N ASP A 283 3.57 -7.96 -2.86
CA ASP A 283 2.48 -7.00 -3.00
C ASP A 283 1.47 -7.19 -1.83
N PHE A 284 1.04 -6.08 -1.21
CA PHE A 284 0.15 -6.11 -0.04
C PHE A 284 -0.98 -5.09 -0.15
N VAL A 285 -2.06 -5.38 0.58
CA VAL A 285 -3.06 -4.40 1.03
C VAL A 285 -3.12 -4.48 2.55
N PHE A 286 -2.93 -3.35 3.21
CA PHE A 286 -3.13 -3.14 4.64
C PHE A 286 -4.31 -2.20 4.84
N ALA A 287 -5.19 -2.50 5.79
CA ALA A 287 -6.34 -1.65 6.11
C ALA A 287 -6.54 -1.51 7.62
N SER A 288 -6.95 -0.32 8.07
CA SER A 288 -7.55 -0.09 9.39
C SER A 288 -9.06 -0.32 9.37
N THR A 289 -9.70 -0.38 10.53
CA THR A 289 -11.17 -0.35 10.65
C THR A 289 -11.79 1.03 10.37
N GLY A 290 -10.99 2.09 10.33
CA GLY A 290 -11.47 3.46 10.53
C GLY A 290 -11.86 3.73 11.99
N ASP A 291 -12.21 4.98 12.29
CA ASP A 291 -12.70 5.39 13.61
C ASP A 291 -14.14 4.93 13.80
N ILE A 292 -14.32 3.81 14.52
CA ILE A 292 -15.60 3.15 14.72
C ILE A 292 -16.61 4.09 15.40
N SER A 293 -16.14 4.93 16.33
CA SER A 293 -17.00 5.86 17.10
C SER A 293 -17.52 7.01 16.24
N VAL A 294 -16.68 7.52 15.34
CA VAL A 294 -16.99 8.65 14.45
C VAL A 294 -17.79 8.22 13.22
N LEU A 295 -17.55 7.00 12.71
CA LEU A 295 -18.26 6.45 11.56
C LEU A 295 -19.58 5.76 11.94
N GLY A 296 -19.77 5.41 13.22
CA GLY A 296 -20.93 4.63 13.67
C GLY A 296 -20.87 3.16 13.20
N GLY A 297 -19.67 2.64 12.96
CA GLY A 297 -19.41 1.33 12.37
C GLY A 297 -17.96 1.17 11.94
N GLY A 298 -17.54 -0.06 11.66
CA GLY A 298 -16.15 -0.39 11.28
C GLY A 298 -16.05 -1.00 9.88
N TRP A 299 -14.93 -0.76 9.21
CA TRP A 299 -14.57 -1.45 7.97
C TRP A 299 -13.87 -2.77 8.29
N ALA A 300 -14.30 -3.86 7.65
CA ALA A 300 -13.66 -5.18 7.75
C ALA A 300 -13.35 -5.74 6.35
N PRO A 301 -12.24 -6.48 6.16
CA PRO A 301 -11.99 -7.16 4.90
C PRO A 301 -12.92 -8.37 4.71
N THR A 302 -13.53 -8.48 3.54
CA THR A 302 -14.43 -9.61 3.18
C THR A 302 -13.92 -10.42 1.98
N ARG A 303 -13.02 -9.85 1.17
CA ARG A 303 -12.36 -10.53 0.03
C ARG A 303 -10.90 -10.14 -0.06
N ALA A 304 -10.04 -11.10 -0.40
CA ALA A 304 -8.70 -10.90 -0.94
C ALA A 304 -8.48 -11.89 -2.08
N SER A 305 -7.84 -11.48 -3.17
CA SER A 305 -7.57 -12.36 -4.32
C SER A 305 -6.40 -11.88 -5.17
N VAL A 306 -5.69 -12.82 -5.81
CA VAL A 306 -4.72 -12.48 -6.87
C VAL A 306 -5.51 -12.22 -8.15
N GLY A 307 -5.43 -10.99 -8.64
CA GLY A 307 -6.13 -10.49 -9.81
C GLY A 307 -5.23 -10.38 -11.05
N MET A 308 -5.83 -10.01 -12.18
CA MET A 308 -5.12 -9.74 -13.44
C MET A 308 -4.16 -10.87 -13.91
N MET A 309 -4.54 -12.13 -13.65
CA MET A 309 -3.76 -13.31 -14.05
C MET A 309 -3.86 -13.66 -15.54
N MET A 310 -4.77 -13.01 -16.27
CA MET A 310 -4.96 -13.23 -17.70
C MET A 310 -3.72 -12.83 -18.52
N ARG A 311 -3.67 -13.35 -19.74
CA ARG A 311 -2.65 -12.99 -20.74
C ARG A 311 -3.16 -11.89 -21.63
N HIS A 312 -2.24 -11.08 -22.15
CA HIS A 312 -2.56 -10.14 -23.21
C HIS A 312 -3.12 -10.91 -24.43
N PRO A 313 -4.35 -10.61 -24.90
CA PRO A 313 -5.09 -11.48 -25.82
C PRO A 313 -4.34 -11.76 -27.14
N GLN A 314 -3.62 -10.76 -27.67
CA GLN A 314 -2.83 -10.91 -28.90
C GLN A 314 -1.39 -11.39 -28.70
N LEU A 315 -0.79 -11.17 -27.52
CA LEU A 315 0.65 -11.37 -27.29
C LEU A 315 0.95 -12.62 -26.46
N GLY A 316 -0.06 -13.19 -25.78
CA GLY A 316 0.06 -14.39 -24.93
C GLY A 316 0.87 -14.20 -23.64
N CYS A 317 1.57 -13.07 -23.46
CA CYS A 317 2.33 -12.78 -22.25
C CYS A 317 1.46 -12.20 -21.13
N SER A 318 1.92 -12.38 -19.89
CA SER A 318 1.36 -11.80 -18.67
C SER A 318 1.47 -10.27 -18.72
N LEU A 319 0.46 -9.57 -18.20
CA LEU A 319 0.38 -8.11 -18.27
C LEU A 319 1.46 -7.39 -17.45
N SER A 320 2.00 -8.02 -16.41
CA SER A 320 3.21 -7.61 -15.70
C SER A 320 3.98 -8.86 -15.23
N ASP A 321 5.20 -8.71 -14.71
CA ASP A 321 5.89 -9.80 -14.00
C ASP A 321 5.43 -9.98 -12.54
N HIS A 322 4.50 -9.11 -12.12
CA HIS A 322 3.57 -9.31 -11.01
C HIS A 322 2.14 -9.55 -11.54
N PHE A 323 1.29 -10.16 -10.72
CA PHE A 323 -0.16 -10.12 -10.81
C PHE A 323 -0.71 -9.04 -9.87
N ALA A 324 -2.00 -8.69 -10.01
CA ALA A 324 -2.61 -7.72 -9.11
C ALA A 324 -2.93 -8.36 -7.76
N VAL A 325 -2.98 -7.57 -6.69
CA VAL A 325 -3.63 -7.97 -5.43
C VAL A 325 -4.88 -7.13 -5.26
N GLU A 326 -6.01 -7.80 -5.18
CA GLU A 326 -7.34 -7.23 -4.99
C GLU A 326 -7.82 -7.46 -3.56
N ALA A 327 -8.58 -6.51 -3.02
CA ALA A 327 -9.25 -6.64 -1.73
C ALA A 327 -10.60 -5.91 -1.72
N THR A 328 -11.57 -6.41 -0.96
CA THR A 328 -12.82 -5.71 -0.66
C THR A 328 -12.91 -5.48 0.84
N LEU A 329 -13.15 -4.23 1.24
CA LEU A 329 -13.55 -3.86 2.59
C LEU A 329 -15.06 -3.63 2.60
N GLU A 330 -15.76 -4.12 3.62
CA GLU A 330 -17.18 -3.91 3.86
C GLU A 330 -17.41 -3.13 5.16
N PHE A 331 -18.43 -2.28 5.17
CA PHE A 331 -18.78 -1.45 6.33
C PHE A 331 -19.86 -2.11 7.19
N HIS A 332 -19.52 -2.38 8.44
CA HIS A 332 -20.42 -2.98 9.42
C HIS A 332 -20.87 -1.91 10.42
N PRO A 333 -22.14 -1.45 10.38
CA PRO A 333 -22.65 -0.45 11.31
C PRO A 333 -22.73 -1.01 12.74
N LEU A 334 -22.49 -0.16 13.73
CA LEU A 334 -22.79 -0.47 15.12
C LEU A 334 -24.29 -0.71 15.28
N SER A 335 -24.69 -1.83 15.87
CA SER A 335 -26.09 -2.08 16.19
C SER A 335 -26.61 -1.00 17.15
N ALA A 336 -27.70 -0.33 16.79
CA ALA A 336 -28.35 0.61 17.71
C ALA A 336 -28.78 -0.14 18.98
N PRO A 337 -28.57 0.43 20.19
CA PRO A 337 -29.05 -0.19 21.41
C PRO A 337 -30.58 -0.33 21.33
N SER A 338 -31.08 -1.55 21.42
CA SER A 338 -32.50 -1.84 21.41
C SER A 338 -33.17 -1.07 22.55
N SER A 339 -34.00 -0.10 22.23
CA SER A 339 -34.89 0.54 23.19
C SER A 339 -35.91 -0.49 23.64
N SER A 340 -35.56 -1.27 24.68
CA SER A 340 -36.48 -2.14 25.40
C SER A 340 -37.55 -1.25 26.02
N SER A 341 -38.65 -1.07 25.28
CA SER A 341 -39.86 -0.40 25.74
C SER A 341 -40.61 -1.34 26.69
N ASP A 342 -39.94 -1.67 27.79
CA ASP A 342 -40.49 -2.41 28.91
C ASP A 342 -41.41 -1.45 29.67
N ASN A 343 -42.61 -1.28 29.12
CA ASN A 343 -43.69 -0.48 29.68
C ASN A 343 -44.46 -1.39 30.63
N PRO A 344 -44.25 -1.31 31.96
CA PRO A 344 -44.82 -2.29 32.88
C PRO A 344 -46.33 -2.04 32.97
N GLN A 345 -47.12 -2.90 32.35
CA GLN A 345 -48.56 -2.90 32.56
C GLN A 345 -48.84 -3.20 34.05
N PRO A 346 -49.51 -2.31 34.79
CA PRO A 346 -49.81 -2.55 36.19
C PRO A 346 -50.92 -3.62 36.30
N HIS A 347 -50.56 -4.80 36.81
CA HIS A 347 -51.52 -5.86 37.08
C HIS A 347 -52.60 -5.40 38.06
N HIS A 348 -53.86 -5.74 37.74
CA HIS A 348 -55.03 -5.42 38.56
C HIS A 348 -54.95 -6.01 39.97
N LEU A 349 -55.02 -5.15 40.99
CA LEU A 349 -55.42 -5.52 42.36
C LEU A 349 -56.43 -4.51 42.90
N HIS A 350 -57.63 -5.02 43.21
CA HIS A 350 -58.69 -4.37 43.97
C HIS A 350 -59.11 -5.35 45.10
N PRO A 351 -59.77 -4.92 46.20
CA PRO A 351 -60.08 -3.54 46.60
C PRO A 351 -59.74 -3.21 48.08
N ALA A 352 -59.67 -1.93 48.42
CA ALA A 352 -60.01 -1.44 49.76
C ALA A 352 -60.63 -0.03 49.66
N LYS A 353 -61.81 0.17 50.25
CA LYS A 353 -62.50 1.47 50.29
C LYS A 353 -62.04 2.25 51.52
N THR A 354 -61.61 3.51 51.34
CA THR A 354 -61.82 4.54 52.37
C THR A 354 -62.06 5.91 51.75
N THR A 355 -62.99 6.65 52.35
CA THR A 355 -63.55 7.92 51.83
C THR A 355 -62.84 9.11 52.46
N ALA A 356 -62.48 10.14 51.68
CA ALA A 356 -62.22 11.49 52.19
C ALA A 356 -62.41 12.54 51.07
N THR A 357 -62.81 13.75 51.44
CA THR A 357 -63.30 14.81 50.53
C THR A 357 -62.57 16.13 50.82
N ALA A 358 -62.09 16.83 49.77
CA ALA A 358 -61.87 18.29 49.69
C ALA A 358 -60.96 18.64 48.48
N THR A 359 -60.88 19.81 47.84
CA THR A 359 -61.71 21.00 47.48
C THR A 359 -60.73 21.95 46.72
N ALA A 360 -61.21 22.81 45.81
CA ALA A 360 -60.56 24.09 45.35
C ALA A 360 -59.19 24.02 44.60
N THR A 361 -59.07 24.26 43.28
CA THR A 361 -59.23 25.47 42.40
C THR A 361 -57.92 26.24 42.07
N PRO A 362 -57.82 26.96 40.93
CA PRO A 362 -56.55 27.12 40.18
C PRO A 362 -56.04 28.57 39.95
N TYR A 363 -54.81 28.68 39.43
CA TYR A 363 -54.24 29.81 38.64
C TYR A 363 -53.22 29.19 37.64
N ASP A 364 -53.12 29.47 36.33
CA ASP A 364 -53.16 30.74 35.56
C ASP A 364 -51.91 31.61 35.84
N THR A 365 -51.14 32.21 34.91
CA THR A 365 -51.03 32.37 33.44
C THR A 365 -49.56 32.05 33.05
N GLY A 366 -48.99 32.08 31.84
CA GLY A 366 -49.32 32.65 30.53
C GLY A 366 -48.04 32.65 29.66
N ALA A 367 -48.18 32.74 28.34
CA ALA A 367 -47.07 32.64 27.39
C ALA A 367 -46.40 33.99 27.10
N LEU A 368 -45.18 33.98 26.52
CA LEU A 368 -44.80 34.83 25.37
C LEU A 368 -43.44 34.43 24.75
N LYS A 369 -43.21 34.86 23.49
CA LYS A 369 -42.15 34.40 22.57
C LYS A 369 -41.15 35.56 22.22
N PRO A 370 -40.17 35.43 21.30
CA PRO A 370 -38.79 35.87 21.53
C PRO A 370 -38.40 37.22 20.89
N ARG A 371 -37.17 37.67 21.12
CA ARG A 371 -36.56 38.84 20.47
C ARG A 371 -35.03 38.68 20.28
N GLY A 372 -34.50 39.15 19.16
CA GLY A 372 -33.09 39.53 18.95
C GLY A 372 -33.06 40.86 18.17
N PRO A 373 -31.99 41.24 17.45
CA PRO A 373 -30.56 40.92 17.58
C PRO A 373 -29.71 42.21 17.84
N SER A 374 -28.37 42.14 17.94
CA SER A 374 -27.51 43.34 18.07
C SER A 374 -26.16 43.29 17.34
N LYS A 375 -25.57 44.48 17.13
CA LYS A 375 -24.27 44.80 16.52
C LYS A 375 -23.70 46.08 17.20
N GLN A 376 -22.56 46.69 16.85
CA GLN A 376 -21.50 46.47 15.83
C GLN A 376 -20.23 47.23 16.30
N SER A 377 -19.00 46.71 16.10
CA SER A 377 -17.80 47.59 16.07
C SER A 377 -16.57 46.92 15.44
N SER A 378 -15.64 47.73 14.90
CA SER A 378 -14.53 47.36 14.00
C SER A 378 -13.35 48.34 14.08
N LEU A 379 -12.44 48.31 13.07
CA LEU A 379 -11.13 49.01 12.89
C LEU A 379 -9.93 48.20 13.49
N LEU A 380 -8.69 48.21 12.96
CA LEU A 380 -8.10 48.95 11.81
C LEU A 380 -7.67 48.06 10.60
N SER A 381 -6.42 48.19 10.09
CA SER A 381 -6.16 48.34 8.65
C SER A 381 -4.67 48.35 8.21
N ASN A 382 -4.36 47.59 7.15
CA ASN A 382 -3.37 47.68 6.02
C ASN A 382 -2.20 48.74 6.00
N PRO A 383 -1.08 48.57 5.23
CA PRO A 383 -1.10 48.34 3.74
C PRO A 383 0.08 47.63 2.98
N LYS A 384 -0.28 47.03 1.81
CA LYS A 384 0.38 47.00 0.45
C LYS A 384 1.85 46.51 0.22
N PHE A 385 2.03 45.59 -0.75
CA PHE A 385 2.70 45.83 -2.07
C PHE A 385 2.41 44.74 -3.14
N ARG A 386 2.61 45.03 -4.44
CA ARG A 386 2.44 44.14 -5.64
C ARG A 386 3.37 44.63 -6.78
N PRO A 387 3.90 43.77 -7.67
CA PRO A 387 3.40 43.65 -9.08
C PRO A 387 3.30 42.16 -9.55
N ASP A 388 2.36 41.74 -10.41
CA ASP A 388 2.33 41.77 -11.91
C ASP A 388 3.46 40.92 -12.55
N SER A 389 3.24 40.01 -13.53
CA SER A 389 2.47 40.16 -14.78
C SER A 389 1.90 38.87 -15.43
N GLU A 390 0.85 39.07 -16.23
CA GLU A 390 0.45 38.39 -17.49
C GLU A 390 -0.10 36.93 -17.56
N THR A 391 -1.41 36.89 -17.84
CA THR A 391 -2.23 35.80 -18.41
C THR A 391 -2.07 35.64 -19.93
N ILE A 392 -2.18 34.40 -20.43
CA ILE A 392 -2.82 34.10 -21.72
C ILE A 392 -3.86 33.00 -21.50
N ALA A 393 -5.09 33.24 -21.93
CA ALA A 393 -6.20 32.29 -21.89
C ALA A 393 -6.78 32.11 -23.30
N HIS A 394 -7.15 30.88 -23.66
CA HIS A 394 -7.94 30.59 -24.87
C HIS A 394 -8.92 29.46 -24.61
N ASP A 395 -10.15 29.82 -24.25
CA ASP A 395 -11.34 29.00 -24.48
C ASP A 395 -11.92 29.34 -25.86
N VAL A 396 -12.21 28.32 -26.68
CA VAL A 396 -13.12 28.45 -27.83
C VAL A 396 -13.98 27.19 -27.94
N PHE A 397 -15.27 27.34 -27.66
CA PHE A 397 -16.31 26.41 -28.10
C PHE A 397 -16.41 26.42 -29.63
N LEU A 398 -16.42 25.26 -30.28
CA LEU A 398 -17.11 25.11 -31.58
C LEU A 398 -17.84 23.76 -31.73
N ARG A 399 -18.80 23.78 -32.63
CA ARG A 399 -19.98 22.91 -32.73
C ARG A 399 -19.80 21.89 -33.86
N ALA A 400 -20.48 20.75 -33.77
CA ALA A 400 -20.47 19.73 -34.81
C ALA A 400 -21.13 20.21 -36.14
N PRO A 401 -20.76 19.59 -37.27
CA PRO A 401 -21.63 19.45 -38.44
C PRO A 401 -22.10 17.99 -38.60
N ALA A 402 -23.26 17.82 -39.24
CA ALA A 402 -23.83 16.53 -39.61
C ALA A 402 -23.78 16.29 -41.12
N GLY A 403 -23.81 15.02 -41.52
CA GLY A 403 -24.31 14.58 -42.83
C GLY A 403 -23.28 14.31 -43.93
N ALA A 404 -23.12 13.02 -44.28
CA ALA A 404 -23.10 12.52 -45.67
C ALA A 404 -23.05 10.98 -45.69
N THR A 405 -24.13 10.33 -46.15
CA THR A 405 -24.12 8.96 -46.69
C THR A 405 -23.76 9.00 -48.18
N PRO A 406 -23.06 7.99 -48.71
CA PRO A 406 -23.71 6.80 -49.30
C PRO A 406 -23.01 5.48 -48.86
N GLY A 407 -23.51 4.26 -49.10
CA GLY A 407 -24.73 3.83 -49.81
C GLY A 407 -24.43 2.69 -50.80
N GLY A 408 -24.89 1.46 -50.50
CA GLY A 408 -25.09 0.37 -51.48
C GLY A 408 -24.19 -0.89 -51.38
N GLY A 409 -24.83 -2.06 -51.25
CA GLY A 409 -24.27 -3.40 -51.53
C GLY A 409 -23.48 -4.06 -50.38
N GLY A 410 -23.83 -5.22 -49.82
CA GLY A 410 -24.97 -6.12 -50.06
C GLY A 410 -24.53 -7.52 -50.51
N THR A 411 -24.64 -8.50 -49.60
CA THR A 411 -25.04 -9.90 -49.86
C THR A 411 -25.10 -10.66 -48.53
N GLU A 412 -26.13 -11.48 -48.35
CA GLU A 412 -26.23 -12.48 -47.28
C GLU A 412 -25.28 -13.65 -47.58
N ASP A 413 -24.82 -14.37 -46.54
CA ASP A 413 -25.16 -15.80 -46.43
C ASP A 413 -24.99 -16.33 -44.99
N ASP A 414 -25.71 -17.41 -44.74
CA ASP A 414 -26.04 -18.06 -43.47
C ASP A 414 -24.88 -18.65 -42.65
N GLY A 415 -25.18 -19.04 -41.39
CA GLY A 415 -24.55 -20.23 -40.81
C GLY A 415 -24.22 -20.21 -39.31
N GLU A 416 -25.10 -20.85 -38.53
CA GLU A 416 -24.81 -21.56 -37.27
C GLU A 416 -24.35 -20.79 -36.02
N THR A 417 -25.32 -20.64 -35.12
CA THR A 417 -25.15 -20.51 -33.67
C THR A 417 -24.34 -21.67 -33.07
N PHE A 418 -23.35 -21.37 -32.21
CA PHE A 418 -22.76 -22.37 -31.32
C PHE A 418 -22.60 -21.83 -29.90
N ASP A 419 -23.16 -22.55 -28.92
CA ASP A 419 -23.19 -22.17 -27.51
C ASP A 419 -21.79 -22.14 -26.87
N ALA A 420 -21.32 -20.95 -26.50
CA ALA A 420 -20.24 -20.80 -25.54
C ALA A 420 -20.79 -20.95 -24.11
N ARG A 421 -20.84 -22.19 -23.61
CA ARG A 421 -21.27 -22.48 -22.22
C ARG A 421 -20.47 -21.70 -21.19
N THR A 422 -21.13 -20.76 -20.54
CA THR A 422 -20.69 -20.13 -19.29
C THR A 422 -20.45 -21.21 -18.22
N MET A 423 -19.20 -21.47 -17.85
CA MET A 423 -18.91 -22.20 -16.62
C MET A 423 -19.08 -21.28 -15.41
N SER A 424 -20.34 -21.06 -15.03
CA SER A 424 -20.68 -20.57 -13.70
C SER A 424 -20.53 -21.74 -12.72
N THR A 425 -19.41 -21.79 -12.00
CA THR A 425 -19.21 -22.78 -10.94
C THR A 425 -19.90 -22.29 -9.66
N HIS A 426 -21.09 -22.83 -9.42
CA HIS A 426 -21.77 -22.75 -8.12
C HIS A 426 -20.82 -23.21 -7.00
N ILE A 427 -20.46 -22.29 -6.10
CA ILE A 427 -19.96 -22.64 -4.77
C ILE A 427 -21.18 -23.05 -3.93
N PRO A 428 -21.15 -24.18 -3.20
CA PRO A 428 -22.26 -24.57 -2.32
C PRO A 428 -22.48 -23.53 -1.21
N ALA A 429 -23.63 -22.88 -1.22
CA ALA A 429 -24.02 -21.91 -0.19
C ALA A 429 -24.45 -22.62 1.10
N GLN A 430 -23.48 -23.18 1.83
CA GLN A 430 -23.68 -23.80 3.15
C GLN A 430 -22.37 -23.89 3.97
N ALA A 431 -21.63 -22.77 4.03
CA ALA A 431 -20.49 -22.56 4.93
C ALA A 431 -20.15 -21.06 5.07
N LEU A 432 -21.16 -20.22 5.32
CA LEU A 432 -21.04 -18.77 5.48
C LEU A 432 -21.92 -18.26 6.64
N ASP A 433 -21.76 -18.90 7.79
CA ASP A 433 -22.06 -18.30 9.10
C ASP A 433 -20.77 -18.41 9.94
N ASN A 434 -20.58 -17.44 10.85
CA ASN A 434 -19.34 -17.17 11.60
C ASN A 434 -18.24 -16.46 10.79
N GLY A 435 -18.39 -15.14 10.64
CA GLY A 435 -17.32 -14.26 10.16
C GLY A 435 -16.07 -14.42 11.05
N THR A 436 -14.94 -14.76 10.43
CA THR A 436 -13.68 -15.01 11.16
C THR A 436 -13.02 -13.68 11.52
N PHE A 437 -13.08 -13.32 12.80
CA PHE A 437 -12.56 -12.05 13.30
C PHE A 437 -11.04 -12.02 13.49
N LEU A 438 -10.53 -10.79 13.53
CA LEU A 438 -9.13 -10.39 13.59
C LEU A 438 -8.37 -10.77 14.88
N HIS A 439 -8.17 -12.05 15.19
CA HIS A 439 -7.13 -12.44 16.15
C HIS A 439 -6.50 -13.83 15.94
N ILE A 440 -5.21 -13.92 16.28
CA ILE A 440 -4.48 -15.18 16.46
C ILE A 440 -4.41 -15.46 17.97
N ALA A 441 -4.72 -16.69 18.39
CA ALA A 441 -4.50 -17.18 19.75
C ALA A 441 -3.84 -18.58 19.70
N PRO A 442 -2.91 -18.91 20.63
CA PRO A 442 -2.20 -20.18 20.60
C PRO A 442 -3.08 -21.34 21.13
N GLN A 443 -3.46 -22.26 20.25
CA GLN A 443 -4.32 -23.40 20.58
C GLN A 443 -3.56 -24.48 21.38
N ARG A 444 -4.07 -24.81 22.58
CA ARG A 444 -3.82 -26.09 23.27
C ARG A 444 -4.80 -27.14 22.73
N SER A 445 -4.34 -28.37 22.57
CA SER A 445 -5.12 -29.50 22.05
C SER A 445 -6.23 -29.96 23.01
N PRO A 446 -7.44 -30.29 22.50
CA PRO A 446 -8.45 -31.06 23.24
C PRO A 446 -8.65 -32.49 22.69
N THR A 447 -9.07 -33.39 23.58
CA THR A 447 -9.47 -34.79 23.32
C THR A 447 -11.00 -34.96 23.23
N PRO A 448 -11.55 -36.05 22.62
CA PRO A 448 -12.97 -36.10 22.24
C PRO A 448 -13.90 -36.93 23.16
N SER A 449 -15.02 -36.32 23.55
CA SER A 449 -16.30 -36.89 24.03
C SER A 449 -17.22 -35.70 24.38
N GLU A 450 -18.55 -35.68 24.24
CA GLU A 450 -19.57 -36.70 23.99
C GLU A 450 -20.84 -36.03 23.38
N ALA A 451 -21.86 -36.78 22.96
CA ALA A 451 -23.03 -36.22 22.26
C ALA A 451 -24.22 -35.86 23.17
N GLY A 452 -25.02 -34.85 22.80
CA GLY A 452 -26.27 -34.47 23.50
C GLY A 452 -27.22 -33.64 22.63
N PHE A 453 -28.53 -33.94 22.70
CA PHE A 453 -29.62 -33.34 21.92
C PHE A 453 -30.34 -32.24 22.73
N GLY A 454 -30.86 -31.18 22.09
CA GLY A 454 -31.89 -30.31 22.70
C GLY A 454 -31.93 -28.88 22.15
N SER A 455 -33.08 -28.45 21.63
CA SER A 455 -33.29 -27.16 20.97
C SER A 455 -33.83 -26.07 21.92
N HIS A 456 -33.19 -24.89 21.99
CA HIS A 456 -33.90 -23.62 22.33
C HIS A 456 -33.23 -22.27 21.95
N ASP A 457 -32.12 -22.25 21.20
CA ASP A 457 -31.21 -21.08 21.16
C ASP A 457 -31.39 -20.15 19.94
N HIS A 458 -32.33 -19.19 20.01
CA HIS A 458 -32.42 -18.08 19.04
C HIS A 458 -32.51 -16.68 19.68
N LEU A 459 -32.51 -16.58 21.01
CA LEU A 459 -32.48 -15.30 21.74
C LEU A 459 -31.19 -15.09 22.54
N ASP A 460 -30.60 -16.17 23.08
CA ASP A 460 -29.30 -16.11 23.75
C ASP A 460 -28.12 -15.98 22.78
N ASP A 461 -28.29 -16.42 21.51
CA ASP A 461 -27.27 -16.33 20.46
C ASP A 461 -27.02 -14.86 20.05
N ASP A 462 -28.09 -14.11 19.77
CA ASP A 462 -28.05 -12.68 19.46
C ASP A 462 -27.49 -11.84 20.63
N LEU A 463 -27.81 -12.20 21.88
CA LEU A 463 -27.24 -11.53 23.06
C LEU A 463 -25.76 -11.86 23.29
N SER A 464 -25.32 -13.07 22.92
CA SER A 464 -23.93 -13.51 23.00
C SER A 464 -23.08 -12.84 21.92
N GLN A 465 -23.59 -12.83 20.68
CA GLN A 465 -22.96 -12.17 19.53
C GLN A 465 -22.85 -10.65 19.74
N LYS A 466 -23.85 -10.00 20.38
CA LYS A 466 -23.77 -8.58 20.79
C LYS A 466 -22.74 -8.31 21.88
N LYS A 467 -22.57 -9.23 22.84
CA LYS A 467 -21.51 -9.13 23.87
C LYS A 467 -20.13 -9.35 23.28
N GLU A 468 -19.99 -10.30 22.36
CA GLU A 468 -18.74 -10.50 21.61
C GLU A 468 -18.40 -9.29 20.75
N PHE A 469 -19.35 -8.70 20.02
CA PHE A 469 -19.11 -7.49 19.21
C PHE A 469 -18.73 -6.27 20.08
N ALA A 470 -19.39 -6.07 21.22
CA ALA A 470 -19.04 -5.01 22.17
C ALA A 470 -17.69 -5.24 22.89
N ALA A 471 -17.29 -6.51 23.08
CA ALA A 471 -15.97 -6.86 23.57
C ALA A 471 -14.90 -6.71 22.48
N GLN A 472 -15.16 -7.13 21.25
CA GLN A 472 -14.27 -7.03 20.09
C GLN A 472 -14.01 -5.58 19.68
N ALA A 473 -15.02 -4.70 19.77
CA ALA A 473 -14.85 -3.26 19.57
C ALA A 473 -13.96 -2.62 20.67
N ASN A 474 -14.00 -3.12 21.91
CA ASN A 474 -13.08 -2.71 22.98
C ASN A 474 -11.71 -3.41 22.92
N LEU A 475 -11.59 -4.57 22.28
CA LEU A 475 -10.33 -5.27 22.01
C LEU A 475 -9.59 -4.72 20.77
N GLY A 476 -10.18 -3.75 20.07
CA GLY A 476 -9.53 -3.02 18.97
C GLY A 476 -8.23 -2.30 19.37
N ASP A 477 -8.02 -2.11 20.68
CA ASP A 477 -6.82 -1.49 21.26
C ASP A 477 -5.67 -2.47 21.59
N GLU A 478 -5.84 -3.79 21.43
CA GLU A 478 -4.72 -4.75 21.64
C GLU A 478 -3.76 -4.80 20.42
N GLN A 479 -3.22 -3.63 20.09
CA GLN A 479 -2.02 -3.48 19.30
C GLN A 479 -0.82 -3.93 20.15
N THR A 480 -0.57 -5.24 20.18
CA THR A 480 0.60 -5.81 20.88
C THR A 480 1.87 -5.07 20.48
N ALA A 481 2.42 -4.30 21.43
CA ALA A 481 3.64 -3.56 21.24
C ALA A 481 4.76 -4.50 20.76
N LEU A 482 5.64 -4.02 19.88
CA LEU A 482 6.76 -4.84 19.41
C LEU A 482 7.56 -5.37 20.62
N PRO A 483 7.81 -6.68 20.71
CA PRO A 483 8.71 -7.22 21.73
C PRO A 483 10.06 -6.52 21.69
N GLY A 484 10.69 -6.29 22.84
CA GLY A 484 12.00 -5.63 22.96
C GLY A 484 13.05 -6.16 21.98
N THR A 485 13.04 -7.49 21.76
CA THR A 485 13.92 -8.20 20.83
C THR A 485 13.80 -7.75 19.37
N VAL A 486 12.63 -7.23 18.95
CA VAL A 486 12.43 -6.73 17.57
C VAL A 486 13.12 -5.39 17.38
N TYR A 487 13.07 -4.51 18.39
CA TYR A 487 13.86 -3.29 18.36
C TYR A 487 15.37 -3.61 18.36
N ASP A 488 15.80 -4.65 19.09
CA ASP A 488 17.17 -5.15 19.02
C ASP A 488 17.55 -5.67 17.63
N ASP A 489 16.64 -6.38 16.93
CA ASP A 489 16.85 -6.77 15.52
C ASP A 489 17.00 -5.54 14.61
N VAL A 490 16.18 -4.49 14.78
CA VAL A 490 16.29 -3.23 14.01
C VAL A 490 17.62 -2.53 14.28
N LEU A 491 18.00 -2.38 15.55
CA LEU A 491 19.27 -1.75 15.94
C LEU A 491 20.47 -2.55 15.44
N ALA A 492 20.43 -3.89 15.47
CA ALA A 492 21.47 -4.75 14.93
C ALA A 492 21.62 -4.61 13.40
N VAL A 493 20.52 -4.44 12.67
CA VAL A 493 20.54 -4.14 11.22
C VAL A 493 21.15 -2.75 10.96
N LEU A 494 20.76 -1.76 11.77
CA LEU A 494 21.23 -0.38 11.66
C LEU A 494 22.74 -0.26 11.94
N GLU A 495 23.22 -0.84 13.04
CA GLU A 495 24.65 -0.80 13.41
C GLU A 495 25.54 -1.42 12.32
N ARG A 496 25.13 -2.56 11.74
CA ARG A 496 25.86 -3.19 10.63
C ARG A 496 25.98 -2.25 9.43
N TYR A 497 24.91 -1.51 9.11
CA TYR A 497 24.89 -0.57 8.01
C TYR A 497 25.70 0.70 8.31
N VAL A 498 25.55 1.30 9.49
CA VAL A 498 26.34 2.47 9.94
C VAL A 498 27.84 2.17 9.85
N ARG A 499 28.31 1.03 10.39
CA ARG A 499 29.73 0.63 10.33
C ARG A 499 30.23 0.51 8.89
N ARG A 500 29.38 0.07 7.95
CA ARG A 500 29.69 -0.02 6.51
C ARG A 500 29.83 1.37 5.88
N GLU A 501 28.88 2.27 6.10
CA GLU A 501 28.88 3.61 5.50
C GLU A 501 30.01 4.49 6.06
N GLU A 502 30.29 4.38 7.37
CA GLU A 502 31.47 4.91 8.04
C GLU A 502 32.79 4.51 7.32
N GLY A 503 32.94 3.20 7.05
CA GLY A 503 34.11 2.65 6.37
C GLY A 503 34.22 3.14 4.93
N GLN A 504 33.11 3.18 4.19
CA GLN A 504 33.08 3.72 2.82
C GLN A 504 33.44 5.20 2.77
N ARG A 505 32.89 6.03 3.67
CA ARG A 505 33.22 7.45 3.80
C ARG A 505 34.72 7.66 4.04
N LYS A 506 35.29 6.92 4.99
CA LYS A 506 36.73 6.96 5.31
C LYS A 506 37.59 6.52 4.11
N TRP A 507 37.23 5.44 3.42
CA TRP A 507 37.99 4.92 2.27
C TRP A 507 37.92 5.86 1.05
N ARG A 508 36.74 6.37 0.69
CA ARG A 508 36.56 7.31 -0.44
C ARG A 508 37.20 8.67 -0.20
N GLY A 509 37.11 9.18 1.04
CA GLY A 509 37.85 10.38 1.45
C GLY A 509 39.37 10.20 1.30
N ARG A 510 39.91 9.04 1.71
CA ARG A 510 41.33 8.70 1.48
C ARG A 510 41.67 8.58 0.00
N HIS A 511 40.80 7.99 -0.82
CA HIS A 511 41.00 7.88 -2.26
C HIS A 511 41.08 9.27 -2.92
N PHE A 512 40.21 10.21 -2.56
CA PHE A 512 40.30 11.61 -3.01
C PHE A 512 41.68 12.24 -2.74
N PHE A 513 42.15 12.22 -1.49
CA PHE A 513 43.46 12.80 -1.16
C PHE A 513 44.63 12.07 -1.84
N ALA A 514 44.54 10.74 -1.99
CA ALA A 514 45.53 9.96 -2.72
C ALA A 514 45.55 10.30 -4.22
N SER A 515 44.39 10.50 -4.86
CA SER A 515 44.30 10.96 -6.25
C SER A 515 44.88 12.36 -6.43
N VAL A 516 44.58 13.31 -5.52
CA VAL A 516 45.17 14.66 -5.57
C VAL A 516 46.70 14.60 -5.47
N ALA A 517 47.25 13.84 -4.52
CA ALA A 517 48.69 13.65 -4.39
C ALA A 517 49.31 12.96 -5.61
N GLY A 518 48.64 11.94 -6.16
CA GLY A 518 49.04 11.26 -7.39
C GLY A 518 49.06 12.18 -8.60
N THR A 519 48.06 13.06 -8.75
CA THR A 519 48.03 14.06 -9.82
C THR A 519 49.17 15.06 -9.68
N VAL A 520 49.46 15.56 -8.47
CA VAL A 520 50.63 16.44 -8.25
C VAL A 520 51.93 15.72 -8.61
N ALA A 521 52.10 14.46 -8.22
CA ALA A 521 53.28 13.65 -8.58
C ALA A 521 53.40 13.44 -10.10
N CYS A 522 52.29 13.19 -10.81
CA CYS A 522 52.28 13.09 -12.27
C CYS A 522 52.61 14.43 -12.95
N LEU A 523 52.12 15.56 -12.45
CA LEU A 523 52.44 16.89 -12.99
C LEU A 523 53.94 17.23 -12.81
N VAL A 524 54.53 16.87 -11.67
CA VAL A 524 55.99 16.94 -11.47
C VAL A 524 56.71 16.00 -12.45
N GLY A 525 56.21 14.77 -12.64
CA GLY A 525 56.76 13.83 -13.63
C GLY A 525 56.71 14.34 -15.08
N VAL A 526 55.63 15.06 -15.45
CA VAL A 526 55.49 15.72 -16.76
C VAL A 526 56.56 16.80 -16.94
N PHE A 527 56.82 17.62 -15.93
CA PHE A 527 57.83 18.69 -15.97
C PHE A 527 59.24 18.16 -16.26
N TRP A 528 59.57 16.96 -15.77
CA TRP A 528 60.87 16.30 -15.98
C TRP A 528 60.89 15.27 -17.12
N SER A 529 59.82 15.15 -17.91
CA SER A 529 59.69 14.10 -18.93
C SER A 529 60.51 14.41 -20.20
N PRO A 530 61.49 13.57 -20.60
CA PRO A 530 62.27 13.78 -21.83
C PRO A 530 61.51 13.39 -23.10
N HIS A 531 60.32 12.79 -22.97
CA HIS A 531 59.54 12.27 -24.10
C HIS A 531 58.07 12.67 -24.01
N ASN A 532 57.52 13.17 -25.12
CA ASN A 532 56.15 13.66 -25.20
C ASN A 532 55.10 12.56 -24.91
N TYR A 533 55.38 11.30 -25.30
CA TYR A 533 54.45 10.19 -25.04
C TYR A 533 54.34 9.84 -23.54
N VAL A 534 55.44 9.97 -22.79
CA VAL A 534 55.43 9.76 -21.32
C VAL A 534 54.64 10.86 -20.64
N ALA A 535 54.85 12.13 -21.04
CA ALA A 535 54.08 13.26 -20.54
C ALA A 535 52.58 13.09 -20.82
N PHE A 536 52.21 12.67 -22.04
CA PHE A 536 50.81 12.37 -22.40
C PHE A 536 50.18 11.28 -21.52
N ILE A 537 50.89 10.16 -21.30
CA ILE A 537 50.41 9.07 -20.44
C ILE A 537 50.22 9.56 -18.99
N LEU A 538 51.19 10.30 -18.44
CA LEU A 538 51.10 10.85 -17.08
C LEU A 538 49.92 11.83 -16.95
N MET A 539 49.70 12.71 -17.92
CA MET A 539 48.54 13.62 -17.94
C MET A 539 47.22 12.85 -18.04
N LEU A 540 47.12 11.85 -18.90
CA LEU A 540 45.90 11.06 -19.08
C LEU A 540 45.53 10.28 -17.80
N VAL A 541 46.49 9.55 -17.24
CA VAL A 541 46.30 8.75 -16.02
C VAL A 541 45.96 9.64 -14.83
N SER A 542 46.65 10.77 -14.65
CA SER A 542 46.36 11.71 -13.56
C SER A 542 45.03 12.43 -13.71
N SER A 543 44.59 12.72 -14.94
CA SER A 543 43.26 13.31 -15.19
C SER A 543 42.14 12.34 -14.84
N LEU A 544 42.25 11.08 -15.30
CA LEU A 544 41.27 10.03 -14.98
C LEU A 544 41.24 9.72 -13.48
N GLY A 545 42.42 9.62 -12.84
CA GLY A 545 42.56 9.40 -11.40
C GLY A 545 41.99 10.55 -10.56
N LEU A 546 42.19 11.81 -10.99
CA LEU A 546 41.62 12.99 -10.33
C LEU A 546 40.11 13.03 -10.45
N VAL A 547 39.54 12.72 -11.62
CA VAL A 547 38.08 12.68 -11.82
C VAL A 547 37.46 11.61 -10.91
N ALA A 548 38.01 10.39 -10.89
CA ALA A 548 37.54 9.31 -10.03
C ALA A 548 37.65 9.69 -8.54
N GLY A 549 38.80 10.22 -8.11
CA GLY A 549 39.01 10.68 -6.74
C GLY A 549 38.08 11.83 -6.33
N THR A 550 37.82 12.79 -7.24
CA THR A 550 36.94 13.93 -6.97
C THR A 550 35.49 13.49 -6.79
N ILE A 551 35.01 12.56 -7.62
CA ILE A 551 33.68 11.95 -7.45
C ILE A 551 33.59 11.26 -6.08
N ASP A 552 34.61 10.49 -5.69
CA ASP A 552 34.66 9.83 -4.38
C ASP A 552 34.73 10.81 -3.20
N GLY A 553 35.45 11.92 -3.35
CA GLY A 553 35.51 13.01 -2.37
C GLY A 553 34.16 13.70 -2.19
N LEU A 554 33.47 14.02 -3.29
CA LEU A 554 32.12 14.60 -3.26
C LEU A 554 31.10 13.64 -2.64
N LEU A 555 31.17 12.35 -2.96
CA LEU A 555 30.34 11.33 -2.33
C LEU A 555 30.60 11.26 -0.81
N ALA A 556 31.87 11.18 -0.40
CA ALA A 556 32.28 11.15 1.01
C ALA A 556 31.82 12.38 1.80
N LEU A 557 31.88 13.57 1.18
CA LEU A 557 31.50 14.84 1.81
C LEU A 557 29.99 15.07 1.87
N LEU A 558 29.26 14.71 0.81
CA LEU A 558 27.83 15.01 0.68
C LEU A 558 26.96 13.79 1.01
N PHE A 559 27.03 12.75 0.17
CA PHE A 559 26.13 11.59 0.26
C PHE A 559 26.29 10.80 1.57
N PHE A 560 27.50 10.36 1.92
CA PHE A 560 27.68 9.56 3.13
C PHE A 560 27.41 10.37 4.41
N ASN A 561 27.57 11.70 4.37
CA ASN A 561 27.21 12.56 5.51
C ASN A 561 25.70 12.78 5.63
N SER A 562 24.93 12.86 4.53
CA SER A 562 23.47 12.86 4.62
C SER A 562 22.91 11.51 5.04
N GLU A 563 23.44 10.41 4.50
CA GLU A 563 23.05 9.03 4.84
C GLU A 563 23.29 8.75 6.34
N LEU A 564 24.48 9.07 6.86
CA LEU A 564 24.80 8.90 8.29
C LEU A 564 24.00 9.83 9.22
N ARG A 565 23.45 10.94 8.73
CA ARG A 565 22.51 11.78 9.52
C ARG A 565 21.12 11.16 9.57
N ALA A 566 20.59 10.71 8.43
CA ALA A 566 19.32 10.00 8.37
C ALA A 566 19.34 8.70 9.21
N LEU A 567 20.48 8.00 9.27
CA LEU A 567 20.65 6.83 10.12
C LEU A 567 20.60 7.15 11.62
N ARG A 568 21.13 8.30 12.06
CA ARG A 568 21.03 8.72 13.48
C ARG A 568 19.61 9.06 13.88
N GLU A 569 18.88 9.77 13.00
CA GLU A 569 17.46 10.09 13.22
C GLU A 569 16.66 8.79 13.41
N PHE A 570 16.83 7.84 12.49
CA PHE A 570 16.17 6.54 12.57
C PHE A 570 16.60 5.74 13.80
N GLU A 571 17.88 5.77 14.18
CA GLU A 571 18.38 5.13 15.40
C GLU A 571 17.75 5.71 16.66
N TRP A 572 17.67 7.04 16.76
CA TRP A 572 17.05 7.74 17.88
C TRP A 572 15.57 7.39 17.99
N GLU A 573 14.82 7.41 16.88
CA GLU A 573 13.39 7.05 16.88
C GLU A 573 13.16 5.61 17.38
N VAL A 574 13.99 4.66 16.93
CA VAL A 574 13.92 3.25 17.34
C VAL A 574 14.29 3.07 18.81
N ARG A 575 15.33 3.74 19.32
CA ARG A 575 15.72 3.70 20.74
C ARG A 575 14.66 4.31 21.63
N ASN A 576 14.12 5.47 21.27
CA ASN A 576 13.05 6.15 21.99
C ASN A 576 11.75 5.33 22.04
N ALA A 577 11.42 4.60 20.97
CA ALA A 577 10.30 3.67 20.96
C ALA A 577 10.54 2.36 21.75
N LYS A 578 11.78 1.89 21.83
CA LYS A 578 12.15 0.68 22.58
C LYS A 578 12.06 0.87 24.09
N GLY A 579 12.71 1.91 24.60
CA GLY A 579 12.97 2.09 26.04
C GLY A 579 12.62 3.50 26.47
N GLY A 580 11.31 3.75 26.68
CA GLY A 580 10.78 5.07 26.99
C GLY A 580 11.55 5.79 28.10
N ARG A 581 12.38 6.76 27.70
CA ARG A 581 13.26 7.64 28.51
C ARG A 581 14.38 7.00 29.36
N ASP A 582 14.27 5.75 29.79
CA ASP A 582 15.17 5.21 30.83
C ASP A 582 16.54 4.69 30.33
N ASP A 583 16.64 4.24 29.07
CA ASP A 583 17.86 3.61 28.51
C ASP A 583 18.78 4.57 27.71
N MET A 584 18.46 5.86 27.61
CA MET A 584 19.28 6.86 26.90
C MET A 584 20.24 7.59 27.85
N ASP A 585 21.52 7.61 27.50
CA ASP A 585 22.56 8.39 28.18
C ASP A 585 22.27 9.90 28.07
N ASP A 586 22.79 10.72 28.98
CA ASP A 586 22.41 12.14 29.07
C ASP A 586 22.84 12.96 27.84
N ASP A 587 23.95 12.60 27.20
CA ASP A 587 24.32 13.14 25.88
C ASP A 587 23.27 12.77 24.82
N GLN A 588 22.70 11.56 24.84
CA GLN A 588 21.68 11.11 23.87
C GLN A 588 20.30 11.71 24.12
N ARG A 589 20.01 12.14 25.35
CA ARG A 589 18.79 12.87 25.71
C ARG A 589 18.79 14.33 25.28
N ALA A 590 19.96 14.89 24.97
CA ALA A 590 20.16 16.32 24.68
C ALA A 590 20.12 16.69 23.18
N TRP A 591 19.99 15.71 22.28
CA TRP A 591 19.94 15.89 20.82
C TRP A 591 18.58 15.49 20.24
#